data_AF-A0A346RTL7-F1
#
_entry.id   AF-A0A346RTL7-F1
#
_cell.length_a   1.000
_cell.length_b   1.000
_cell.length_c   1.000
_cell.angle_alpha   90.00
_cell.angle_beta   90.00
_cell.angle_gamma   90.00
#
_symmetry.space_group_name_H-M   'P 1'
#
loop_
_entity.id
_entity.type
_entity.pdbx_description
1 polymer ?
#
loop_
_entity_poly.entity_id
_entity_poly.type
_entity_poly.pdbx_seq_one_letter_code
_entity_poly.pdbx_strand_id
1 'polypeptide(L)' 'MSKDSTAAPAEVNAALNLLVLTMLNEQVKKVCFGKCFGNKFGDVMNKNEQICLAKCMDRMYEAHTILSQ' A
#
# COMPACT_ATOMS: atom_id res chain seq x y z
N MET A 1 31.48 -23.00 -16.25
CA MET A 1 30.09 -23.24 -16.68
C MET A 1 29.20 -22.42 -15.78
N SER A 2 28.60 -21.35 -16.31
CA SER A 2 27.70 -20.45 -15.58
C SER A 2 26.41 -21.18 -15.25
N LYS A 3 26.05 -21.25 -13.97
CA LYS A 3 24.75 -21.76 -13.52
C LYS A 3 23.69 -20.75 -13.95
N ASP A 4 22.87 -21.12 -14.92
CA ASP A 4 21.62 -20.46 -15.24
C ASP A 4 20.71 -20.52 -14.00
N SER A 5 20.61 -19.40 -13.29
CA SER A 5 19.65 -19.21 -12.21
C SER A 5 18.30 -18.85 -12.82
N THR A 6 17.59 -19.84 -13.36
CA THR A 6 16.18 -19.70 -13.70
C THR A 6 15.41 -19.71 -12.38
N ALA A 7 15.12 -18.53 -11.83
CA ALA A 7 14.29 -18.40 -10.63
C ALA A 7 12.94 -19.11 -10.87
N ALA A 8 12.52 -19.94 -9.91
CA ALA A 8 11.31 -20.73 -10.07
C ALA A 8 10.09 -19.80 -10.22
N PRO A 9 9.09 -20.12 -11.05
CA PRO A 9 7.90 -19.26 -11.26
C PRO A 9 7.20 -18.83 -9.96
N ALA A 10 7.27 -19.67 -8.91
CA ALA A 10 6.75 -19.35 -7.57
C ALA A 10 7.53 -18.24 -6.86
N GLU A 11 8.85 -18.17 -7.02
CA GLU A 11 9.70 -17.12 -6.45
C GLU A 11 9.44 -15.77 -7.14
N VAL A 12 9.23 -15.80 -8.47
CA VAL A 12 8.84 -14.63 -9.25
C VAL A 12 7.46 -14.11 -8.81
N ASN A 13 6.50 -15.01 -8.56
CA ASN A 13 5.16 -14.65 -8.08
C ASN A 13 5.18 -14.06 -6.66
N ALA A 14 6.01 -14.62 -5.77
CA ALA A 14 6.19 -14.08 -4.42
C ALA A 14 6.83 -12.68 -4.43
N ALA A 15 7.85 -12.47 -5.27
CA ALA A 15 8.47 -11.16 -5.46
C ALA A 15 7.51 -10.12 -6.04
N LEU A 16 6.65 -10.53 -6.99
CA LEU A 16 5.62 -9.66 -7.56
C LEU A 16 4.58 -9.25 -6.51
N ASN A 17 4.11 -10.19 -5.69
CA ASN A 17 3.17 -9.89 -4.61
C ASN A 17 3.75 -8.90 -3.60
N LEU A 18 5.03 -9.06 -3.24
CA LEU A 18 5.71 -8.13 -2.33
C LEU A 18 5.86 -6.72 -2.95
N LEU A 19 6.14 -6.64 -4.25
CA LEU A 19 6.22 -5.37 -4.97
C LEU A 19 4.87 -4.65 -4.98
N VAL A 20 3.77 -5.37 -5.28
CA VAL A 20 2.41 -4.81 -5.28
C VAL A 20 2.03 -4.29 -3.89
N LEU A 21 2.32 -5.03 -2.83
CA LEU A 21 2.08 -4.59 -1.45
C LEU A 21 2.88 -3.33 -1.09
N THR A 22 4.13 -3.24 -1.56
CA THR A 22 4.98 -2.05 -1.34
C THR A 22 4.44 -0.84 -2.08
N MET A 23 4.01 -1.01 -3.34
CA MET A 23 3.40 0.06 -4.13
C MET A 23 2.07 0.52 -3.54
N LEU A 24 1.24 -0.41 -3.07
CA LEU A 24 0.01 -0.12 -2.35
C LEU A 24 0.29 0.70 -1.09
N ASN A 25 1.30 0.32 -0.30
CA ASN A 25 1.68 1.08 0.89
C ASN A 25 2.10 2.52 0.57
N GLU A 26 2.92 2.73 -0.45
CA GLU A 26 3.33 4.08 -0.87
C GLU A 26 2.15 4.90 -1.42
N GLN A 27 1.24 4.26 -2.16
CA GLN A 27 0.06 4.93 -2.71
C GLN A 27 -0.96 5.27 -1.62
N VAL A 28 -1.23 4.35 -0.70
CA VAL A 28 -2.08 4.55 0.47
C VAL A 28 -1.50 5.67 1.33
N LYS A 29 -0.19 5.66 1.57
CA LYS A 29 0.50 6.75 2.28
C LYS A 29 0.26 8.08 1.56
N LYS A 30 0.49 8.19 0.25
CA LYS A 30 0.31 9.45 -0.48
C LYS A 30 -1.15 9.94 -0.47
N VAL A 31 -2.10 9.06 -0.81
CA VAL A 31 -3.52 9.41 -0.96
C VAL A 31 -4.15 9.70 0.40
N CYS A 32 -4.01 8.77 1.35
CA CYS A 32 -4.63 8.92 2.66
C CYS A 32 -3.95 10.00 3.50
N PHE A 33 -2.63 10.17 3.37
CA PHE A 33 -1.98 11.25 4.09
C PHE A 33 -2.42 12.63 3.58
N GLY A 34 -2.42 12.82 2.25
CA GLY A 34 -2.89 14.06 1.64
C GLY A 34 -4.36 14.36 1.98
N LYS A 35 -5.22 13.34 2.01
CA LYS A 35 -6.64 13.48 2.31
C LYS A 35 -6.92 13.77 3.79
N CYS A 36 -6.19 13.14 4.71
CA CYS A 36 -6.49 13.20 6.13
C CYS A 36 -5.71 14.28 6.89
N PHE A 37 -4.54 14.69 6.39
CA PHE A 37 -3.67 15.67 7.07
C PHE A 37 -3.46 16.95 6.25
N GLY A 38 -3.74 16.93 4.94
CA GLY A 38 -3.48 18.09 4.07
C GLY A 38 -2.02 18.54 4.16
N ASN A 39 -1.80 19.84 4.45
CA ASN A 39 -0.47 20.44 4.63
C ASN A 39 -0.01 20.53 6.09
N LYS A 40 -0.79 19.99 7.04
CA LYS A 40 -0.49 20.12 8.47
C LYS A 40 -0.55 18.77 9.14
N PHE A 41 0.62 18.20 9.39
CA PHE A 41 0.79 17.04 10.25
C PHE A 41 1.41 17.53 11.56
N GLY A 42 0.67 17.42 12.66
CA GLY A 42 1.23 17.64 14.00
C GLY A 42 2.05 16.43 14.44
N ASP A 43 2.92 16.60 15.45
CA ASP A 43 3.72 15.48 16.00
C ASP A 43 2.85 14.31 16.50
N VAL A 44 1.58 14.56 16.80
CA VAL A 44 0.63 13.54 17.25
C VAL A 44 -0.66 13.62 16.44
N MET A 45 -1.14 12.45 16.02
CA MET A 45 -2.40 12.29 15.30
C MET A 45 -3.60 12.52 16.22
N ASN A 46 -4.46 13.47 15.90
CA ASN A 46 -5.70 13.68 16.65
C ASN A 46 -6.74 12.59 16.33
N LYS A 47 -7.79 12.48 17.15
CA LYS A 47 -8.80 11.42 16.99
C LYS A 47 -9.49 11.44 15.62
N ASN A 48 -9.72 12.62 15.04
CA ASN A 48 -10.36 12.73 13.73
C ASN A 48 -9.43 12.29 12.60
N GLU A 49 -8.14 12.60 12.70
CA GLU A 49 -7.10 12.15 11.77
C GLU A 49 -6.93 10.62 11.84
N GLN A 50 -6.94 10.03 13.04
CA GLN A 50 -6.89 8.58 13.23
C GLN A 50 -8.07 7.89 12.54
N ILE A 51 -9.29 8.40 12.78
CA ILE A 51 -10.52 7.87 12.16
C ILE A 51 -10.48 8.06 10.64
N CYS A 52 -9.99 9.21 10.16
CA CYS A 52 -9.87 9.47 8.73
C CYS A 52 -8.90 8.48 8.08
N LEU A 53 -7.72 8.28 8.66
CA LEU A 53 -6.69 7.42 8.11
C LEU A 53 -7.19 5.98 8.03
N ALA A 54 -7.78 5.44 9.11
CA ALA A 54 -8.36 4.11 9.13
C ALA A 54 -9.41 3.93 8.02
N LYS A 55 -10.39 4.84 7.95
CA LYS A 55 -11.43 4.79 6.90
C LYS A 55 -10.86 4.91 5.49
N CYS A 56 -9.83 5.72 5.29
CA CYS A 56 -9.23 5.88 3.98
C CYS A 56 -8.52 4.60 3.53
N MET A 57 -7.78 3.95 4.45
CA MET A 57 -7.13 2.68 4.17
C MET A 57 -8.15 1.59 3.83
N ASP A 58 -9.22 1.45 4.63
CA ASP A 58 -10.28 0.46 4.37
C ASP A 58 -10.87 0.63 2.97
N ARG A 59 -11.22 1.87 2.58
CA ARG A 59 -11.77 2.16 1.24
C ARG A 59 -10.79 1.92 0.11
N MET A 60 -9.50 2.17 0.32
CA MET A 60 -8.45 1.86 -0.67
C MET A 60 -8.33 0.35 -0.89
N TYR A 61 -8.34 -0.45 0.19
CA TYR A 61 -8.30 -1.90 0.09
C TYR A 61 -9.55 -2.48 -0.56
N GLU A 62 -10.74 -1.97 -0.22
CA GLU A 62 -12.00 -2.32 -0.89
C GLU A 62 -11.91 -2.03 -2.40
N ALA A 63 -11.46 -0.84 -2.78
CA ALA A 63 -11.32 -0.45 -4.19
C ALA A 63 -10.32 -1.35 -4.93
N HIS A 64 -9.18 -1.67 -4.33
CA HIS A 64 -8.20 -2.58 -4.91
C HIS A 64 -8.78 -3.98 -5.09
N THR A 65 -9.54 -4.48 -4.11
CA THR A 65 -10.19 -5.80 -4.20
C THR A 65 -11.19 -5.84 -5.36
N ILE A 66 -11.96 -4.77 -5.57
CA ILE A 66 -12.90 -4.68 -6.71
C ILE A 66 -12.16 -4.68 -8.05
N LEU A 67 -11.05 -3.94 -8.16
CA LEU A 67 -10.28 -3.84 -9.41
C LEU A 67 -9.44 -5.08 -9.74
N SER A 68 -9.17 -5.93 -8.74
CA SER A 68 -8.38 -7.16 -8.91
C SER A 68 -9.24 -8.40 -9.18
N GLN A 69 -10.57 -8.26 -9.17
CA GLN A 69 -11.53 -9.24 -9.70
C GLN A 69 -11.66 -9.11 -11.22
#